data_AF-A0A7C3MJ62-F1
#
_entry.id   AF-A0A7C3MJ62-F1
#
_cell.length_a   1.000
_cell.length_b   1.000
_cell.length_c   1.000
_cell.angle_alpha   90.00
_cell.angle_beta   90.00
_cell.angle_gamma   90.00
#
_symmetry.space_group_name_H-M   'P 1'
#
loop_
_entity.id
_entity.type
_entity.pdbx_description
1 polymer ?
#
loop_
_entity_poly.entity_id
_entity_poly.type
_entity_poly.pdbx_seq_one_letter_code
_entity_poly.pdbx_strand_id
1 'polypeptide(L)'
;MQRPNPGPFEPLVYLLQRPTSFRIIGVGGFALFSILALVKAAAHGAGALFMGLALLGALWLESSLSVCRRCRFYGTWHCLGQGMVVSKILRAAPPGVTDTQLRAHLGLAAADLLYGLFWLWHSPPLGLLFTLWLPLALISAIPPGRAFSWRERPVTLRGRSETRMG
;
A
#
# COMPACT_ATOMS: atom_id res chain seq x y z
N MET A 1 -19.74 6.16 11.23
CA MET A 1 -20.15 5.24 12.32
C MET A 1 -18.89 4.90 13.10
N GLN A 2 -18.87 5.20 14.41
CA GLN A 2 -17.87 4.64 15.32
C GLN A 2 -18.08 3.12 15.37
N ARG A 3 -16.99 2.34 15.29
CA ARG A 3 -17.10 0.90 15.57
C ARG A 3 -17.50 0.75 17.04
N PRO A 4 -18.52 -0.05 17.35
CA PRO A 4 -18.86 -0.31 18.74
C PRO A 4 -17.76 -1.20 19.32
N ASN A 5 -17.03 -0.64 20.29
CA ASN A 5 -15.93 -1.25 21.05
C ASN A 5 -14.52 -1.14 20.43
N PRO A 6 -13.78 -0.04 20.71
CA PRO A 6 -12.39 0.08 20.31
C PRO A 6 -11.50 -0.88 21.10
N GLY A 7 -10.79 -1.76 20.41
CA GLY A 7 -9.71 -2.53 21.05
C GLY A 7 -8.61 -1.60 21.57
N PRO A 8 -7.74 -2.04 22.50
CA PRO A 8 -6.70 -1.18 23.09
C PRO A 8 -5.73 -0.58 22.05
N PHE A 9 -5.60 -1.22 20.88
CA PHE A 9 -4.77 -0.74 19.77
C PHE A 9 -5.50 0.13 18.75
N GLU A 10 -6.80 0.38 18.91
CA GLU A 10 -7.59 1.15 17.95
C GLU A 10 -7.08 2.59 17.72
N PRO A 11 -6.59 3.33 18.74
CA PRO A 11 -5.98 4.65 18.51
C PRO A 11 -4.77 4.57 17.55
N LEU A 12 -3.91 3.56 17.71
CA LEU A 12 -2.75 3.35 16.86
C LEU A 12 -3.17 2.96 15.44
N VAL A 13 -4.13 2.04 15.31
CA VAL A 13 -4.69 1.64 14.02
C VAL A 13 -5.28 2.84 13.29
N TYR A 14 -6.02 3.71 13.99
CA TYR A 14 -6.60 4.91 13.38
C TYR A 14 -5.53 5.91 12.90
N LEU A 15 -4.42 6.04 13.64
CA LEU A 15 -3.28 6.86 13.20
C LEU A 15 -2.63 6.28 11.94
N LEU A 16 -2.49 4.95 11.86
CA LEU A 16 -1.91 4.27 10.70
C LEU A 16 -2.80 4.35 9.45
N GLN A 17 -4.12 4.36 9.61
CA GLN A 17 -5.10 4.39 8.49
C GLN A 17 -5.30 5.78 7.85
N ARG A 18 -4.50 6.79 8.23
CA ARG A 18 -4.58 8.14 7.66
C ARG A 18 -3.92 8.20 6.27
N PRO A 19 -4.39 9.07 5.37
CA PRO A 19 -3.75 9.29 4.07
C PRO A 19 -2.26 9.63 4.14
N THR A 20 -1.86 10.43 5.14
CA THR A 20 -0.46 10.78 5.41
C THR A 20 0.36 9.56 5.79
N SER A 21 -0.19 8.70 6.65
CA SER A 21 0.46 7.48 7.12
C SER A 21 0.64 6.49 5.96
N PHE A 22 -0.35 6.34 5.08
CA PHE A 22 -0.19 5.55 3.85
C PHE A 22 0.92 6.08 2.94
N ARG A 23 1.03 7.40 2.77
CA ARG A 23 2.10 8.01 1.95
C ARG A 23 3.49 7.73 2.51
N ILE A 24 3.65 7.87 3.82
CA ILE A 24 4.95 7.73 4.50
C ILE A 24 5.30 6.25 4.67
N ILE A 25 4.42 5.49 5.31
CA ILE A 25 4.65 4.10 5.67
C ILE A 25 4.46 3.20 4.45
N GLY A 26 3.31 3.29 3.77
CA GLY A 26 3.01 2.45 2.61
C GLY A 26 3.93 2.76 1.42
N VAL A 27 3.76 3.93 0.80
CA VAL A 27 4.51 4.29 -0.42
C VAL A 27 5.98 4.59 -0.13
N GLY A 28 6.25 5.41 0.88
CA GLY A 28 7.62 5.79 1.26
C GLY A 28 8.44 4.60 1.74
N GLY A 29 7.86 3.76 2.60
CA GLY A 29 8.52 2.52 3.04
C GLY A 29 8.78 1.55 1.88
N PHE A 30 7.82 1.37 0.98
CA PHE A 30 8.01 0.49 -0.18
C PHE A 30 9.14 1.00 -1.08
N ALA A 31 9.20 2.30 -1.36
CA ALA A 31 10.29 2.90 -2.13
C ALA A 31 11.65 2.70 -1.44
N LEU A 32 11.72 2.98 -0.13
CA LEU A 32 12.94 2.80 0.66
C LEU A 32 13.42 1.34 0.62
N PHE A 33 12.55 0.38 0.92
CA PHE A 33 12.92 -1.03 0.96
C PHE A 33 13.23 -1.60 -0.42
N SER A 34 12.57 -1.11 -1.48
CA SER A 34 12.94 -1.45 -2.86
C SER A 34 14.36 -1.00 -3.18
N ILE A 35 14.72 0.25 -2.85
CA ILE A 35 16.08 0.78 -3.05
C ILE A 35 17.09 -0.07 -2.26
N LEU A 36 16.82 -0.36 -0.98
CA LEU A 36 17.72 -1.17 -0.15
C LEU A 36 17.87 -2.60 -0.68
N ALA A 37 16.79 -3.21 -1.16
CA ALA A 37 16.83 -4.54 -1.77
C ALA A 37 17.64 -4.54 -3.06
N LEU A 38 17.46 -3.53 -3.93
CA LEU A 38 18.24 -3.38 -5.17
C LEU A 38 19.72 -3.14 -4.89
N VAL A 39 20.08 -2.35 -3.88
CA VAL A 39 21.47 -2.16 -3.45
C VAL A 39 22.09 -3.48 -2.98
N LYS A 40 21.36 -4.26 -2.18
CA LYS A 40 21.82 -5.59 -1.73
C LYS A 40 21.95 -6.57 -2.90
N ALA A 41 20.99 -6.59 -3.81
CA ALA A 41 21.01 -7.42 -5.00
C ALA A 41 22.18 -7.07 -5.93
N ALA A 42 22.40 -5.78 -6.19
CA ALA A 42 23.49 -5.29 -7.05
C ALA A 42 24.86 -5.73 -6.53
N ALA A 43 25.06 -5.78 -5.20
CA ALA A 43 26.29 -6.28 -4.59
C ALA A 43 26.55 -7.77 -4.87
N HIS A 44 25.54 -8.55 -5.27
CA HIS A 44 25.66 -9.97 -5.61
C HIS A 44 25.65 -10.23 -7.12
N GLY A 45 25.37 -9.22 -7.95
CA GLY A 45 25.50 -9.30 -9.40
C GLY A 45 24.49 -8.46 -10.18
N ALA A 46 24.85 -8.14 -11.42
CA ALA A 46 24.00 -7.34 -12.32
C ALA A 46 22.66 -8.04 -12.64
N GLY A 47 22.66 -9.37 -12.80
CA GLY A 47 21.44 -10.13 -13.08
C GLY A 47 20.40 -10.02 -11.96
N ALA A 48 20.85 -10.04 -10.70
CA ALA A 48 19.98 -9.83 -9.55
C ALA A 48 19.36 -8.43 -9.57
N LEU A 49 20.17 -7.39 -9.78
CA LEU A 49 19.70 -6.01 -9.91
C LEU A 49 18.66 -5.87 -11.04
N PHE A 50 18.95 -6.40 -12.24
CA PHE A 50 18.04 -6.32 -13.38
C PHE A 50 16.73 -7.07 -13.15
N MET A 51 16.76 -8.22 -12.46
CA MET A 51 15.55 -8.92 -12.06
C MET A 51 14.68 -8.06 -11.14
N GLY A 52 15.28 -7.42 -10.13
CA GLY A 52 14.56 -6.51 -9.24
C GLY A 52 13.98 -5.29 -9.98
N LEU A 53 14.75 -4.66 -10.87
CA LEU A 53 14.27 -3.56 -11.69
C LEU A 53 13.14 -3.99 -12.63
N ALA A 54 13.21 -5.19 -13.20
CA ALA A 54 12.17 -5.75 -14.05
C ALA A 54 10.87 -6.01 -13.27
N LEU A 55 10.96 -6.58 -12.05
CA LEU A 55 9.81 -6.79 -11.17
C LEU A 55 9.15 -5.47 -10.76
N LEU A 56 9.96 -4.51 -10.28
CA LEU A 56 9.49 -3.20 -9.88
C LEU A 56 8.87 -2.44 -11.07
N GLY A 57 9.50 -2.50 -12.24
CA GLY A 57 9.01 -1.90 -13.48
C GLY A 57 7.71 -2.55 -13.97
N ALA A 58 7.59 -3.88 -13.91
CA ALA A 58 6.38 -4.60 -14.26
C ALA A 58 5.23 -4.25 -13.31
N LEU A 59 5.47 -4.25 -12.00
CA LEU A 59 4.49 -3.85 -11.00
C LEU A 59 4.05 -2.40 -11.18
N TRP A 60 5.00 -1.49 -11.44
CA TRP A 60 4.73 -0.09 -11.73
C TRP A 60 3.86 0.09 -12.97
N LEU A 61 4.23 -0.58 -14.08
CA LEU A 61 3.51 -0.50 -15.34
C LEU A 61 2.10 -1.05 -15.19
N GLU A 62 1.93 -2.24 -14.63
CA GLU A 62 0.62 -2.86 -14.42
C GLU A 62 -0.26 -1.95 -13.54
N SER A 63 0.30 -1.42 -12.45
CA SER A 63 -0.41 -0.49 -11.56
C SER A 63 -0.77 0.83 -12.25
N SER A 64 0.05 1.31 -13.18
CA SER A 64 -0.18 2.55 -13.94
C SER A 64 -1.28 2.38 -14.99
N LEU A 65 -1.44 1.17 -15.53
CA LEU A 65 -2.46 0.83 -16.51
C LEU A 65 -3.82 0.49 -15.90
N SER A 66 -3.90 0.38 -14.57
CA SER A 66 -5.10 0.01 -13.82
C SER A 66 -5.66 1.19 -13.00
N VAL A 67 -6.67 0.91 -12.15
CA VAL A 67 -7.32 1.92 -11.31
C VAL A 67 -6.38 2.59 -10.30
N CYS A 68 -5.18 2.03 -10.09
CA CYS A 68 -4.12 2.54 -9.22
C CYS A 68 -3.52 3.88 -9.67
N ARG A 69 -3.72 4.31 -10.93
CA ARG A 69 -3.14 5.53 -11.51
C ARG A 69 -3.52 6.85 -10.82
N ARG A 70 -4.55 6.85 -9.97
CA ARG A 70 -4.96 7.98 -9.11
C ARG A 70 -5.75 7.46 -7.91
N CYS A 71 -5.09 7.29 -6.77
CA CYS A 71 -5.83 7.00 -5.53
C CYS A 71 -6.26 8.32 -4.86
N ARG A 72 -7.48 8.77 -5.14
CA ARG A 72 -8.04 10.01 -4.57
C ARG A 72 -8.16 9.98 -3.04
N PHE A 73 -8.43 8.80 -2.46
CA PHE A 73 -8.52 8.64 -1.01
C PHE A 73 -7.19 8.96 -0.31
N TYR A 74 -6.09 8.38 -0.81
CA TYR A 74 -4.76 8.63 -0.26
C TYR A 74 -4.14 9.93 -0.79
N GLY A 75 -4.74 10.56 -1.80
CA GLY A 75 -4.17 11.70 -2.53
C GLY A 75 -2.78 11.40 -3.08
N THR A 76 -2.60 10.17 -3.55
CA THR A 76 -1.37 9.75 -4.24
C THR A 76 -1.65 9.58 -5.72
N TRP A 77 -0.66 9.95 -6.53
CA TRP A 77 -0.71 9.64 -7.96
C TRP A 77 -0.60 8.13 -8.19
N HIS A 78 0.12 7.40 -7.34
CA HIS A 78 0.27 5.96 -7.46
C HIS A 78 0.25 5.29 -6.07
N CYS A 79 -0.34 4.10 -5.95
CA CYS A 79 -0.29 3.32 -4.70
C CYS A 79 0.51 2.02 -4.84
N LEU A 80 1.20 1.80 -5.98
CA LEU A 80 2.07 0.65 -6.24
C LEU A 80 1.38 -0.69 -5.95
N GLY A 81 0.05 -0.70 -6.10
CA GLY A 81 -0.76 -1.86 -5.83
C GLY A 81 -1.17 -2.15 -4.41
N GLN A 82 -0.60 -1.46 -3.43
CA GLN A 82 -0.93 -1.69 -2.01
C GLN A 82 -2.42 -1.46 -1.73
N GLY A 83 -2.99 -0.41 -2.33
CA GLY A 83 -4.43 -0.14 -2.23
C GLY A 83 -5.31 -1.21 -2.90
N MET A 84 -4.85 -1.80 -4.01
CA MET A 84 -5.57 -2.88 -4.68
C MET A 84 -5.54 -4.19 -3.88
N VAL A 85 -4.37 -4.57 -3.35
CA VAL A 85 -4.19 -5.71 -2.44
C VAL A 85 -5.20 -5.64 -1.29
N VAL A 86 -5.22 -4.52 -0.57
CA VAL A 86 -6.14 -4.35 0.56
C VAL A 86 -7.59 -4.31 0.12
N SER A 87 -7.91 -3.66 -1.01
CA SER A 87 -9.27 -3.65 -1.53
C SER A 87 -9.82 -5.04 -1.83
N LYS A 88 -8.98 -5.98 -2.26
CA LYS A 88 -9.42 -7.36 -2.52
C LYS A 88 -9.57 -8.18 -1.24
N ILE A 89 -8.71 -7.94 -0.25
CA ILE A 89 -8.78 -8.61 1.06
C ILE A 89 -10.05 -8.18 1.80
N LEU A 90 -10.47 -6.92 1.68
CA LEU A 90 -11.55 -6.35 2.50
C LEU A 90 -12.84 -6.02 1.74
N ARG A 91 -12.85 -6.01 0.40
CA ARG A 91 -14.01 -5.66 -0.46
C ARG A 91 -14.02 -6.47 -1.76
N ALA A 92 -15.12 -6.38 -2.51
CA ALA A 92 -15.20 -6.88 -3.88
C ALA A 92 -14.21 -6.14 -4.80
N ALA A 93 -13.79 -6.80 -5.88
CA ALA A 93 -12.84 -6.28 -6.87
C ALA A 93 -13.22 -4.86 -7.33
N PRO A 94 -12.24 -3.95 -7.54
CA PRO A 94 -12.53 -2.61 -8.00
C PRO A 94 -13.29 -2.62 -9.34
N PRO A 95 -14.33 -1.77 -9.51
CA PRO A 95 -15.08 -1.72 -10.75
C PRO A 95 -14.17 -1.31 -11.92
N GLY A 96 -14.18 -2.12 -12.98
CA GLY A 96 -13.34 -1.91 -14.17
C GLY A 96 -11.98 -2.62 -14.14
N VAL A 97 -11.68 -3.43 -13.13
CA VAL A 97 -10.53 -4.34 -13.12
C VAL A 97 -11.02 -5.77 -13.31
N THR A 98 -10.49 -6.46 -14.32
CA THR A 98 -10.79 -7.88 -14.56
C THR A 98 -10.13 -8.75 -13.50
N ASP A 99 -10.67 -9.94 -13.25
CA ASP A 99 -10.05 -10.90 -12.32
C ASP A 99 -8.63 -11.29 -12.72
N THR A 100 -8.35 -11.37 -14.02
CA THR A 100 -7.02 -11.66 -14.57
C THR A 100 -6.03 -10.56 -14.25
N GLN A 101 -6.39 -9.28 -14.47
CA GLN A 101 -5.56 -8.14 -14.09
C GLN A 101 -5.31 -8.14 -12.59
N LEU A 102 -6.36 -8.34 -11.79
CA LEU A 102 -6.24 -8.41 -10.33
C LEU A 102 -5.32 -9.55 -9.87
N ARG A 103 -5.32 -10.71 -10.54
CA ARG A 103 -4.40 -11.82 -10.23
C ARG A 103 -2.96 -11.48 -10.64
N ALA A 104 -2.75 -10.94 -11.83
CA ALA A 104 -1.44 -10.52 -12.30
C ALA A 104 -0.83 -9.49 -11.35
N HIS A 105 -1.64 -8.52 -10.94
CA HIS A 105 -1.27 -7.49 -9.98
C HIS A 105 -0.80 -8.05 -8.63
N LEU A 106 -1.59 -8.96 -8.04
CA LEU A 106 -1.22 -9.61 -6.78
C LEU A 106 0.02 -10.50 -6.93
N GLY A 107 0.15 -11.20 -8.06
CA GLY A 107 1.31 -12.01 -8.38
C GLY A 107 2.58 -11.18 -8.45
N LEU A 108 2.54 -10.04 -9.15
CA LEU A 108 3.66 -9.11 -9.23
C LEU A 108 3.99 -8.49 -7.87
N ALA A 109 2.99 -8.06 -7.11
CA ALA A 109 3.22 -7.52 -5.77
C ALA A 109 3.83 -8.58 -4.84
N ALA A 110 3.34 -9.82 -4.87
CA ALA A 110 3.91 -10.92 -4.08
C ALA A 110 5.35 -11.25 -4.51
N ALA A 111 5.62 -11.32 -5.82
CA ALA A 111 6.95 -11.57 -6.34
C ALA A 111 7.95 -10.49 -5.94
N ASP A 112 7.55 -9.21 -6.03
CA ASP A 112 8.38 -8.07 -5.64
C ASP A 112 8.66 -8.06 -4.13
N LEU A 113 7.65 -8.34 -3.30
CA LEU A 113 7.83 -8.47 -1.85
C LEU A 113 8.72 -9.65 -1.46
N LEU A 114 8.58 -10.81 -2.12
CA LEU A 114 9.44 -11.98 -1.90
C LEU A 114 10.87 -11.71 -2.34
N TYR A 115 11.06 -11.00 -3.44
CA TYR A 115 12.36 -10.54 -3.90
C TYR A 115 13.01 -9.61 -2.86
N GLY A 116 12.26 -8.61 -2.37
CA GLY A 116 12.70 -7.71 -1.31
C GLY A 116 13.07 -8.46 -0.04
N LEU A 117 12.23 -9.41 0.38
CA LEU A 117 12.48 -10.26 1.54
C LEU A 117 13.80 -11.03 1.38
N PHE A 118 13.97 -11.74 0.27
CA PHE A 118 15.17 -12.53 0.00
C PHE A 118 16.46 -11.70 0.10
N TRP A 119 16.48 -10.53 -0.55
CA TRP A 119 17.68 -9.68 -0.56
C TRP A 119 17.93 -8.96 0.75
N LEU A 120 16.89 -8.48 1.42
CA LEU A 120 17.06 -7.77 2.70
C LEU A 120 17.47 -8.71 3.82
N TRP A 121 17.10 -9.99 3.78
CA TRP A 121 17.55 -11.00 4.76
C TRP A 121 19.04 -11.38 4.66
N HIS A 122 19.74 -10.96 3.60
CA HIS A 122 21.22 -10.98 3.61
C HIS A 122 21.81 -9.99 4.64
N SER A 123 20.98 -9.13 5.24
CA SER A 123 21.31 -8.33 6.42
C SER A 123 20.19 -8.51 7.45
N PRO A 124 20.38 -9.34 8.50
CA PRO A 124 19.32 -9.67 9.45
C PRO A 124 18.59 -8.45 10.05
N PRO A 125 19.26 -7.33 10.41
CA PRO A 125 18.55 -6.14 10.87
C PRO A 125 17.58 -5.55 9.82
N LEU A 126 17.99 -5.51 8.55
CA LEU A 126 17.14 -5.02 7.45
C LEU A 126 15.99 -5.97 7.16
N GLY A 127 16.25 -7.28 7.16
CA GLY A 127 15.21 -8.31 6.99
C GLY A 127 14.13 -8.22 8.07
N LEU A 128 14.52 -8.01 9.33
CA LEU A 128 13.60 -7.79 10.45
C LEU A 128 12.78 -6.50 10.27
N LEU A 129 13.43 -5.38 9.95
CA LEU A 129 12.73 -4.11 9.71
C LEU A 129 11.72 -4.21 8.55
N PHE A 130 12.09 -4.88 7.46
CA PHE A 130 11.20 -5.11 6.33
C PHE A 130 9.99 -5.98 6.71
N THR A 131 10.24 -7.05 7.46
CA THR A 131 9.19 -7.97 7.90
C THR A 131 8.20 -7.28 8.84
N LEU A 132 8.69 -6.42 9.75
CA LEU A 132 7.85 -5.60 10.64
C LEU A 132 7.12 -4.48 9.89
N TRP A 133 7.71 -3.96 8.82
CA TRP A 133 7.11 -2.92 8.00
C TRP A 133 5.91 -3.44 7.19
N LEU A 134 5.94 -4.68 6.68
CA LEU A 134 4.85 -5.27 5.90
C LEU A 134 3.45 -5.13 6.54
N PRO A 135 3.22 -5.56 7.80
CA PRO A 135 1.91 -5.38 8.43
C PRO A 135 1.55 -3.91 8.64
N LEU A 136 2.51 -3.03 8.92
CA LEU A 136 2.27 -1.59 9.05
C LEU A 136 1.85 -0.98 7.71
N ALA A 137 2.49 -1.37 6.61
CA ALA A 137 2.14 -0.95 5.26
C ALA A 137 0.73 -1.42 4.90
N LEU A 138 0.41 -2.69 5.17
CA LEU A 138 -0.93 -3.25 4.96
C LEU A 138 -1.98 -2.50 5.77
N ILE A 139 -1.77 -2.29 7.08
CA ILE A 139 -2.71 -1.55 7.93
C ILE A 139 -2.89 -0.13 7.42
N SER A 140 -1.82 0.54 6.99
CA SER A 140 -1.90 1.91 6.46
C SER A 140 -2.69 2.01 5.16
N ALA A 141 -2.72 0.93 4.39
CA ALA A 141 -3.49 0.79 3.17
C ALA A 141 -4.95 0.38 3.42
N ILE A 142 -5.37 0.18 4.67
CA ILE A 142 -6.78 -0.05 5.05
C ILE A 142 -7.45 1.31 5.35
N PRO A 143 -8.48 1.71 4.61
CA PRO A 143 -9.22 2.93 4.90
C PRO A 143 -10.19 2.72 6.08
N PRO A 144 -10.39 3.72 6.94
CA PRO A 144 -11.29 3.61 8.09
C PRO A 144 -12.76 3.61 7.65
N GLY A 145 -13.50 2.60 8.08
CA GLY A 145 -14.88 2.79 8.54
C GLY A 145 -16.06 2.90 7.56
N ARG A 146 -15.92 3.02 6.22
CA ARG A 146 -16.93 2.54 5.19
C ARG A 146 -16.84 3.09 3.77
N ALA A 147 -15.93 3.98 3.37
CA ALA A 147 -15.89 4.45 1.97
C ALA A 147 -14.48 4.42 1.37
N PHE A 148 -13.93 3.21 1.16
CA PHE A 148 -12.91 3.10 0.12
C PHE A 148 -13.59 3.18 -1.23
N SER A 149 -13.41 4.30 -1.90
CA SER A 149 -13.90 4.51 -3.24
C SER A 149 -12.76 5.13 -4.03
N TRP A 150 -12.44 4.50 -5.16
CA TRP A 150 -11.50 5.05 -6.14
C TRP A 150 -12.06 6.34 -6.79
N ARG A 151 -13.36 6.62 -6.62
CA ARG A 151 -14.08 7.74 -7.23
C ARG A 151 -14.38 8.89 -6.26
N GLU A 152 -14.62 8.59 -4.99
CA GLU A 152 -15.04 9.58 -3.99
C GLU A 152 -13.83 10.18 -3.26
N ARG A 153 -13.94 11.46 -2.93
CA ARG A 153 -12.98 12.11 -2.02
C ARG A 153 -13.28 11.61 -0.60
N PRO A 154 -12.26 11.48 0.26
CA PRO A 154 -12.52 11.24 1.68
C PRO A 154 -13.48 12.32 2.17
N VAL A 155 -14.58 11.91 2.80
CA VAL A 155 -15.48 12.85 3.47
C VAL A 155 -14.63 13.54 4.52
N THR A 156 -14.23 14.78 4.24
CA THR A 156 -13.59 15.63 5.22
C THR A 156 -14.58 15.77 6.36
N LEU A 157 -14.26 15.22 7.53
CA LEU A 157 -14.94 15.50 8.80
C LEU A 157 -14.66 16.95 9.24
N ARG A 158 -14.81 17.90 8.33
CA ARG A 158 -14.60 19.34 8.55
C ARG A 158 -15.89 20.02 8.11
N GLY A 159 -16.63 20.52 9.10
CA GLY A 159 -17.84 21.31 8.88
C GLY A 159 -19.14 20.56 9.16
N ARG A 160 -19.42 20.28 10.44
CA ARG A 160 -20.80 20.30 10.94
C ARG A 160 -20.83 21.09 12.24
N SER A 161 -20.44 22.35 12.13
CA SER A 161 -20.71 23.40 13.12
C SER A 161 -21.36 24.57 12.39
N GLU A 162 -22.50 24.33 11.77
CA GLU A 162 -23.34 25.39 11.24
C GLU A 162 -24.77 25.17 11.76
N THR A 163 -25.09 26.05 12.72
CA THR A 163 -26.34 26.82 12.79
C THR A 163 -27.66 26.05 12.76
N ARG A 164 -28.18 25.75 13.95
CA ARG A 164 -29.61 25.90 14.26
C ARG A 164 -29.79 26.40 15.68
N MET A 165 -29.89 27.71 15.84
CA MET A 165 -30.83 28.35 16.77
C MET A 165 -31.19 29.71 16.18
N GLY A 166 -32.30 29.71 15.44
CA GLY A 166 -33.11 30.85 15.09
C GLY A 166 -34.55 30.38 15.22
#